data_AF-A0A3S3R181-F1
#
_entry.id   AF-A0A3S3R181-F1
#
_cell.length_a   1.000
_cell.length_b   1.000
_cell.length_c   1.000
_cell.angle_alpha   90.00
_cell.angle_beta   90.00
_cell.angle_gamma   90.00
#
_symmetry.space_group_name_H-M   'P 1'
#
loop_
_entity.id
_entity.type
_entity.pdbx_description
1 polymer ?
#
loop_
_entity_poly.entity_id
_entity_poly.type
_entity_poly.pdbx_seq_one_letter_code
_entity_poly.pdbx_strand_id
1 'polypeptide(L)'
;GQTTPKPGLIRVGSGGAAIEVEVWRLCADAFGRFVAAIPPPLGIGTIELNDGTSAKGFLAETAGLLAATDISAYGGWRNFVARTHEARRQLESVPSR
;
A
#
# COMPACT_ATOMS: atom_id res chain seq x y z
N GLY A 1 -3.35 -16.73 -9.83
CA GLY A 1 -3.17 -15.29 -9.52
C GLY A 1 -2.21 -15.17 -8.34
N GLN A 2 -1.37 -14.14 -8.30
CA GLN A 2 -0.38 -13.93 -7.23
C GLN A 2 -1.05 -14.00 -5.84
N THR A 3 -0.52 -14.81 -4.93
CA THR A 3 -1.05 -15.06 -3.57
C THR A 3 -0.63 -14.01 -2.54
N THR A 4 0.24 -13.08 -2.92
CA THR A 4 0.78 -12.04 -2.04
C THR A 4 -0.21 -10.87 -1.93
N PRO A 5 -0.64 -10.49 -0.71
CA PRO A 5 -1.45 -9.30 -0.51
C PRO A 5 -0.73 -8.03 -1.00
N LYS A 6 -1.48 -7.03 -1.45
CA LYS A 6 -0.96 -5.76 -1.96
C LYS A 6 -1.58 -4.59 -1.19
N PRO A 7 -0.79 -3.61 -0.73
CA PRO A 7 -1.34 -2.40 -0.13
C PRO A 7 -2.01 -1.52 -1.19
N GLY A 8 -2.95 -0.69 -0.77
CA GLY A 8 -3.59 0.34 -1.59
C GLY A 8 -3.83 1.61 -0.77
N LEU A 9 -3.63 2.78 -1.39
CA LEU A 9 -3.90 4.06 -0.76
C LEU A 9 -5.26 4.61 -1.18
N ILE A 10 -5.94 5.27 -0.25
CA ILE A 10 -7.06 6.14 -0.55
C ILE A 10 -6.84 7.51 0.08
N ARG A 11 -7.26 8.56 -0.63
CA ARG A 11 -7.29 9.90 -0.07
C ARG A 11 -8.58 10.06 0.74
N VAL A 12 -8.45 10.56 1.97
CA VAL A 12 -9.57 10.90 2.85
C VAL A 12 -9.58 12.39 3.14
N GLY A 13 -10.76 12.97 3.36
CA GLY A 13 -10.89 14.40 3.67
C GLY A 13 -10.49 14.77 5.09
N SER A 14 -10.56 13.81 6.02
CA SER A 14 -10.14 13.95 7.42
C SER A 14 -9.79 12.57 7.98
N GLY A 15 -9.02 12.54 9.08
CA GLY A 15 -8.66 11.28 9.76
C GLY A 15 -7.65 10.40 9.02
N GLY A 16 -6.89 10.96 8.07
CA GLY A 16 -5.81 10.26 7.36
C GLY A 16 -4.53 10.13 8.20
N ALA A 17 -3.59 9.33 7.70
CA ALA A 17 -2.25 9.18 8.26
C ALA A 17 -1.19 9.39 7.17
N ALA A 18 0.01 9.82 7.56
CA ALA A 18 1.17 9.82 6.67
C ALA A 18 1.62 8.36 6.44
N ILE A 19 1.87 8.01 5.18
CA ILE A 19 2.27 6.66 4.77
C ILE A 19 3.61 6.76 4.02
N GLU A 20 4.58 5.96 4.45
CA GLU A 20 5.89 5.85 3.81
C GLU A 20 5.76 5.36 2.36
N VAL A 21 6.48 6.03 1.46
CA VAL A 21 6.49 5.73 0.02
C VAL A 21 7.92 5.76 -0.53
N GLU A 22 8.13 5.07 -1.64
CA GLU A 22 9.36 5.19 -2.45
C GLU A 22 9.01 5.91 -3.75
N VAL A 23 9.74 6.98 -4.09
CA VAL A 23 9.52 7.76 -5.31
C VAL A 23 10.53 7.33 -6.38
N TRP A 24 10.01 6.86 -7.51
CA TRP A 24 10.82 6.37 -8.63
C TRP A 24 10.65 7.26 -9.86
N ARG A 25 11.71 7.37 -10.67
CA ARG A 25 11.67 8.08 -11.95
C ARG A 25 11.59 7.07 -13.10
N LEU A 26 10.63 7.29 -13.99
CA LEU A 26 10.44 6.50 -15.20
C LEU A 26 10.36 7.44 -16.42
N CYS A 27 10.84 6.98 -17.58
CA CYS A 27 10.52 7.62 -18.85
C CYS A 27 9.02 7.39 -19.18
N ALA A 28 8.46 8.25 -20.03
CA ALA A 28 7.03 8.23 -20.33
C ALA A 28 6.57 6.89 -20.93
N ASP A 29 7.38 6.26 -21.79
CA ASP A 29 7.06 4.96 -22.38
C ASP A 29 7.08 3.83 -21.34
N ALA A 30 8.05 3.84 -20.42
CA ALA A 30 8.10 2.87 -19.32
C ALA A 30 6.93 3.07 -18.35
N PHE A 31 6.55 4.31 -18.08
CA PHE A 31 5.39 4.63 -17.26
C PHE A 31 4.10 4.10 -17.89
N GLY A 32 3.89 4.31 -19.20
CA GLY A 32 2.72 3.78 -19.91
C GLY A 32 2.62 2.26 -19.84
N ARG A 33 3.73 1.55 -20.11
CA ARG A 33 3.78 0.08 -19.97
C ARG A 33 3.52 -0.39 -18.54
N PHE A 34 4.07 0.32 -17.56
CA PHE A 34 3.89 0.00 -16.15
C PHE A 34 2.42 0.14 -15.73
N VAL A 35 1.78 1.26 -16.07
CA VAL A 35 0.37 1.52 -15.75
C VAL A 35 -0.55 0.49 -16.39
N ALA A 36 -0.31 0.12 -17.65
CA ALA A 36 -1.12 -0.86 -18.38
C ALA A 36 -1.12 -2.26 -17.75
N ALA A 37 -0.10 -2.59 -16.94
CA ALA A 37 0.02 -3.88 -16.26
C ALA A 37 -0.62 -3.92 -14.86
N ILE A 38 -1.17 -2.81 -14.36
CA ILE A 38 -1.76 -2.72 -13.01
C ILE A 38 -3.17 -3.32 -13.04
N PRO A 39 -3.44 -4.41 -12.31
CA PRO A 39 -4.77 -4.99 -12.26
C PRO A 39 -5.69 -4.23 -11.30
N PRO A 40 -7.01 -4.24 -11.55
CA PRO A 40 -8.00 -3.80 -10.57
C PRO A 40 -7.82 -4.55 -9.22
N PRO A 41 -8.12 -3.90 -8.09
CA PRO A 41 -8.72 -2.57 -7.94
C PRO A 41 -7.68 -1.43 -7.83
N LEU A 42 -6.44 -1.66 -8.26
CA LEU A 42 -5.39 -0.66 -8.17
C LEU A 42 -5.36 0.22 -9.43
N GLY A 43 -5.00 1.48 -9.23
CA GLY A 43 -4.75 2.43 -10.31
C GLY A 43 -3.64 3.41 -9.94
N ILE A 44 -3.29 4.29 -10.88
CA ILE A 44 -2.34 5.39 -10.63
C ILE A 44 -3.08 6.71 -10.62
N GLY A 45 -2.94 7.45 -9.51
CA GLY A 45 -3.41 8.82 -9.37
C GLY A 45 -2.30 9.76 -8.93
N THR A 46 -2.67 10.96 -8.50
CA THR A 46 -1.75 11.94 -7.93
C THR A 46 -1.78 11.86 -6.40
N ILE A 47 -0.63 11.64 -5.78
CA ILE A 47 -0.43 11.70 -4.33
C ILE A 47 0.31 12.97 -3.96
N GLU A 48 0.11 13.40 -2.72
CA GLU A 48 0.79 14.55 -2.12
C GLU A 48 1.84 14.01 -1.16
N LEU A 49 3.03 14.59 -1.20
CA LEU A 49 4.16 14.23 -0.34
C LEU A 49 4.24 15.21 0.83
N ASN A 50 4.91 14.80 1.90
CA ASN A 50 5.03 15.61 3.13
C ASN A 50 5.80 16.92 2.93
N ASP A 51 6.60 17.03 1.88
CA ASP A 51 7.32 18.24 1.47
C ASP A 51 6.46 19.20 0.65
N GLY A 52 5.17 18.89 0.47
CA GLY A 52 4.20 19.67 -0.32
C GLY A 52 4.28 19.43 -1.83
N THR A 53 5.19 18.59 -2.30
CA THR A 53 5.26 18.20 -3.71
C THR A 53 4.21 17.14 -4.05
N SER A 54 4.09 16.79 -5.33
CA SER A 54 3.16 15.76 -5.80
C SER A 54 3.84 14.77 -6.73
N ALA A 55 3.40 13.52 -6.67
CA ALA A 55 3.90 12.43 -7.49
C ALA A 55 2.77 11.56 -8.05
N LYS A 56 3.08 10.73 -9.05
CA LYS A 56 2.18 9.64 -9.44
C LYS A 56 2.37 8.47 -8.48
N GLY A 57 1.27 7.96 -7.91
CA GLY A 57 1.28 6.92 -6.89
C GLY A 57 0.11 5.95 -7.04
N PHE A 58 0.28 4.76 -6.46
CA PHE A 58 -0.77 3.74 -6.40
C PHE A 58 -1.92 4.21 -5.53
N LEU A 59 -3.13 4.11 -6.06
CA LEU A 59 -4.39 4.29 -5.35
C LEU A 59 -5.23 3.02 -5.50
N ALA A 60 -6.12 2.80 -4.55
CA ALA A 60 -7.14 1.76 -4.62
C ALA A 60 -8.52 2.38 -4.91
N GLU A 61 -9.29 1.74 -5.78
CA GLU A 61 -10.71 2.01 -5.92
C GLU A 61 -11.45 1.65 -4.63
N THR A 62 -12.50 2.40 -4.29
CA THR A 62 -13.29 2.18 -3.07
C THR A 62 -13.92 0.77 -3.02
N ALA A 63 -14.26 0.19 -4.18
CA ALA A 63 -14.74 -1.19 -4.28
C ALA A 63 -13.73 -2.22 -3.73
N GLY A 64 -12.43 -1.94 -3.84
CA GLY A 64 -11.37 -2.80 -3.30
C GLY A 64 -11.25 -2.77 -1.77
N LEU A 65 -11.90 -1.80 -1.10
CA LEU A 65 -11.78 -1.63 0.35
C LEU A 65 -12.73 -2.49 1.17
N LEU A 66 -13.80 -3.02 0.57
CA LEU A 66 -14.84 -3.76 1.28
C LEU A 66 -14.29 -4.97 2.07
N ALA A 67 -13.22 -5.59 1.56
CA ALA A 67 -12.53 -6.71 2.21
C ALA A 67 -11.12 -6.33 2.70
N ALA A 68 -10.76 -5.05 2.65
CA ALA A 68 -9.43 -4.59 3.03
C ALA A 68 -9.35 -4.36 4.54
N THR A 69 -8.18 -4.65 5.11
CA THR A 69 -7.83 -4.25 6.46
C THR A 69 -7.22 -2.86 6.43
N ASP A 70 -7.68 -1.95 7.30
CA ASP A 70 -7.01 -0.68 7.50
C ASP A 70 -5.67 -0.91 8.22
N ILE A 71 -4.58 -0.57 7.54
CA ILE A 71 -3.21 -0.67 8.05
C ILE A 71 -2.55 0.70 8.23
N SER A 72 -3.32 1.78 8.23
CA SER A 72 -2.79 3.16 8.32
C SER A 72 -1.95 3.39 9.58
N ALA A 73 -2.33 2.76 10.69
CA ALA A 73 -1.60 2.85 11.97
C ALA A 73 -0.16 2.28 11.93
N TYR A 74 0.19 1.50 10.89
CA TYR A 74 1.54 0.98 10.70
C TYR A 74 2.45 1.98 9.97
N GLY A 75 1.90 3.06 9.40
CA GLY A 75 2.64 4.08 8.67
C GLY A 75 3.25 3.60 7.35
N GLY A 76 2.98 2.37 6.91
CA GLY A 76 3.55 1.83 5.69
C GLY A 76 3.51 0.30 5.61
N TRP A 77 3.61 -0.21 4.37
CA TRP A 77 3.54 -1.64 4.07
C TRP A 77 4.66 -2.45 4.73
N ARG A 78 5.89 -1.94 4.71
CA ARG A 78 7.06 -2.64 5.28
C ARG A 78 6.89 -2.86 6.79
N ASN A 79 6.38 -1.86 7.50
CA ASN A 79 6.11 -1.94 8.93
C ASN A 79 4.98 -2.91 9.26
N PHE A 80 3.89 -2.88 8.47
CA PHE A 80 2.80 -3.85 8.62
C PHE A 80 3.32 -5.29 8.48
N VAL A 81 4.02 -5.59 7.39
CA VAL A 81 4.57 -6.92 7.11
C VAL A 81 5.54 -7.37 8.22
N ALA A 82 6.43 -6.49 8.67
CA ALA A 82 7.37 -6.80 9.76
C ALA A 82 6.65 -7.19 11.06
N ARG A 83 5.63 -6.41 11.46
CA ARG A 83 4.84 -6.69 12.67
C ARG A 83 3.99 -7.95 12.54
N THR A 84 3.38 -8.19 11.38
CA THR A 84 2.63 -9.43 11.12
C THR A 84 3.55 -10.66 11.21
N HIS A 85 4.77 -10.59 10.68
CA HIS A 85 5.74 -11.67 10.79
C HIS A 85 6.24 -11.91 12.22
N GLU A 86 6.42 -10.85 13.01
CA GLU A 86 6.77 -10.98 14.42
C GLU A 86 5.64 -11.64 15.22
N ALA A 87 4.41 -11.15 15.08
CA ALA A 87 3.24 -11.71 15.77
C ALA A 87 3.04 -13.19 15.43
N ARG A 88 3.19 -13.57 14.15
CA ARG A 88 3.07 -14.98 13.73
C ARG A 88 4.13 -15.86 14.39
N ARG A 89 5.38 -15.41 14.45
CA ARG A 89 6.48 -16.15 15.09
C ARG A 89 6.25 -16.34 16.60
N GLN A 90 5.70 -15.32 17.27
CA GLN A 90 5.38 -15.43 18.70
C GLN A 90 4.29 -16.47 18.97
N LEU A 91 3.22 -16.48 18.18
CA LEU A 91 2.15 -17.48 18.25
C LEU A 91 2.66 -18.92 18.03
N GLU A 92 3.55 -19.11 17.06
CA GLU A 92 4.15 -20.42 16.74
C GLU A 92 5.14 -20.90 17.82
N SER A 93 5.65 -19.99 18.66
CA SER A 93 6.62 -20.30 19.73
C SER A 93 5.98 -20.70 21.07
N VAL A 94 4.65 -20.59 21.21
CA VAL A 94 3.94 -21.01 22.43
C VAL A 94 3.78 -22.53 22.40
N PRO A 95 4.31 -23.29 23.37
CA PRO A 95 4.14 -24.75 23.39
C PRO A 95 2.67 -25.10 23.61
N SER A 96 2.11 -25.98 22.77
CA SER A 96 0.81 -26.59 23.04
C SER A 96 0.85 -27.26 24.41
N ARG A 97 -0.03 -26.83 25.32
CA ARG A 97 -0.31 -27.55 26.56
C ARG A 97 -1.07 -28.83 26.28
#